data_AF-A0A450YQA5-F1
#
_entry.id   AF-A0A450YQA5-F1
#
_cell.length_a   1.000
_cell.length_b   1.000
_cell.length_c   1.000
_cell.angle_alpha   90.00
_cell.angle_beta   90.00
_cell.angle_gamma   90.00
#
_symmetry.space_group_name_H-M   'P 1'
#
loop_
_entity.id
_entity.type
_entity.pdbx_description
1 polymer ?
#
loop_
_entity_poly.entity_id
_entity_poly.type
_entity_poly.pdbx_seq_one_letter_code
_entity_poly.pdbx_strand_id
1 'polypeptide(L)'
;MKKYLFHLSLGALFLSLAHTGSALAVEVAPRISDREIIERLAGLEEGQKRLGQRMDAVQKQLEQRMDAMQKQLEQRMDAMQAHFEQRMEAMRSHFEQRMNTMQSHFEQRMEAQWNLTLVMIAGIFGLIGFVVWDRKTALKPLERRFARIAHELERDLDVASPEGSRLTRLIAAAREFAPDDPQLAGDIMAALERHSLSTPSAREA
;
A
#
# COMPACT_ATOMS: atom_id res chain seq x y z
N MET A 1 47.94 -100.60 81.64
CA MET A 1 47.69 -99.69 80.50
C MET A 1 46.25 -99.14 80.44
N LYS A 2 45.20 -99.89 80.81
CA LYS A 2 43.79 -99.43 80.72
C LYS A 2 43.41 -98.20 81.59
N LYS A 3 44.05 -97.97 82.75
CA LYS A 3 43.72 -96.85 83.66
C LYS A 3 44.08 -95.47 83.06
N TYR A 4 45.23 -95.35 82.41
CA TYR A 4 45.65 -94.09 81.78
C TYR A 4 44.81 -93.74 80.54
N LEU A 5 44.39 -94.76 79.77
CA LEU A 5 43.46 -94.58 78.64
C LEU A 5 42.10 -94.04 79.07
N PHE A 6 41.59 -94.45 80.24
CA PHE A 6 40.31 -93.97 80.77
C PHE A 6 40.40 -92.53 81.28
N HIS A 7 41.50 -92.14 81.92
CA HIS A 7 41.72 -90.75 82.34
C HIS A 7 41.92 -89.81 81.14
N LEU A 8 42.55 -90.31 80.07
CA LEU A 8 42.80 -89.53 78.85
C LEU A 8 41.51 -89.33 78.03
N SER A 9 40.63 -90.34 77.96
CA SER A 9 39.31 -90.19 77.35
C SER A 9 38.38 -89.30 78.18
N LEU A 10 38.44 -89.39 79.51
CA LEU A 10 37.66 -88.53 80.41
C LEU A 10 38.12 -87.06 80.31
N GLY A 11 39.43 -86.82 80.21
CA GLY A 11 39.99 -85.49 80.00
C GLY A 11 39.60 -84.91 78.64
N ALA A 12 39.64 -85.71 77.57
CA ALA A 12 39.22 -85.28 76.25
C ALA A 12 37.71 -84.96 76.19
N LEU A 13 36.87 -85.72 76.89
CA LEU A 13 35.43 -85.45 77.03
C LEU A 13 35.17 -84.14 77.78
N PHE A 14 35.92 -83.87 78.85
CA PHE A 14 35.82 -82.62 79.60
C PHE A 14 36.26 -81.41 78.76
N LEU A 15 37.30 -81.59 77.95
CA LEU A 15 37.81 -80.54 77.06
C LEU A 15 36.83 -80.23 75.91
N SER A 16 36.12 -81.24 75.39
CA SER A 16 35.10 -81.04 74.34
C SER A 16 33.81 -80.41 74.89
N LEU A 17 33.41 -80.76 76.12
CA LEU A 17 32.30 -80.13 76.83
C LEU A 17 32.60 -78.66 77.17
N ALA A 18 33.85 -78.34 77.49
CA ALA A 18 34.28 -76.97 77.77
C ALA A 18 34.22 -76.07 76.52
N HIS A 19 34.36 -76.63 75.31
CA HIS A 19 34.30 -75.86 74.06
C HIS A 19 32.88 -75.59 73.55
N THR A 20 31.84 -76.20 74.14
CA THR A 20 30.45 -76.02 73.68
C THR A 20 29.75 -74.79 74.29
N GLY A 21 30.41 -74.06 75.20
CA GLY A 21 29.83 -72.91 75.91
C GLY A 21 29.90 -71.55 75.20
N SER A 22 30.49 -71.45 74.00
CA SER A 22 30.63 -70.17 73.27
C SER A 22 29.49 -69.88 72.28
N ALA A 23 28.29 -70.41 72.54
CA ALA A 23 27.12 -70.15 71.71
C ALA A 23 26.41 -68.87 72.18
N LEU A 24 26.42 -67.85 71.30
CA LEU A 24 25.51 -66.69 71.27
C LEU A 24 25.71 -65.62 72.36
N ALA A 25 26.76 -64.82 72.21
CA ALA A 25 26.74 -63.44 72.68
C ALA A 25 25.79 -62.62 71.77
N VAL A 26 24.49 -62.67 72.05
CA VAL A 26 23.58 -61.59 71.62
C VAL A 26 23.95 -60.39 72.49
N GLU A 27 24.61 -59.40 71.90
CA GLU A 27 24.81 -58.11 72.57
C GLU A 27 23.43 -57.53 72.88
N VAL A 28 23.07 -57.54 74.16
CA VAL A 28 21.90 -56.85 74.66
C VAL A 28 22.11 -55.37 74.37
N ALA A 29 21.32 -54.82 73.45
CA ALA A 29 21.30 -53.38 73.19
C ALA A 29 21.16 -52.64 74.53
N PRO A 30 21.93 -51.56 74.77
CA PRO A 30 21.90 -50.84 76.03
C PRO A 30 20.46 -50.51 76.40
N ARG A 31 20.04 -50.86 77.62
CA ARG A 31 18.69 -50.54 78.11
C ARG A 31 18.57 -49.03 78.23
N ILE A 32 17.96 -48.41 77.22
CA ILE A 32 17.58 -47.00 77.25
C ILE A 32 16.62 -46.81 78.43
N SER A 33 16.88 -45.82 79.27
CA SER A 33 16.00 -45.47 80.39
C SER A 33 14.82 -44.65 79.89
N ASP A 34 13.63 -44.84 80.47
CA ASP A 34 12.44 -44.02 80.18
C ASP A 34 12.73 -42.51 80.26
N ARG A 35 13.64 -42.10 81.15
CA ARG A 35 14.10 -40.70 81.27
C ARG A 35 14.79 -40.19 79.99
N GLU A 36 15.64 -41.01 79.38
CA GLU A 36 16.36 -40.65 78.15
C GLU A 36 15.40 -40.59 76.95
N ILE A 37 14.38 -41.46 76.93
CA ILE A 37 13.32 -41.44 75.91
C ILE A 37 12.52 -40.14 76.00
N ILE A 38 12.13 -39.73 77.21
CA ILE A 38 11.39 -38.47 77.45
C ILE A 38 12.21 -37.25 77.00
N GLU A 39 13.50 -37.21 77.31
CA GLU A 39 14.38 -36.11 76.92
C GLU A 39 14.53 -36.01 75.39
N ARG A 40 14.71 -37.15 74.70
CA ARG A 40 14.74 -37.19 73.23
C ARG A 40 13.40 -36.81 72.60
N LEU A 41 12.27 -37.23 73.18
CA LEU A 41 10.93 -36.85 72.72
C LEU A 41 10.68 -35.35 72.89
N ALA A 42 11.08 -34.77 74.02
CA ALA A 42 10.99 -33.33 74.24
C ALA A 42 11.85 -32.56 73.23
N GLY A 43 13.08 -33.01 72.97
CA GLY A 43 13.95 -32.43 71.94
C GLY A 43 13.37 -32.55 70.52
N LEU A 44 12.70 -33.66 70.20
CA LEU A 44 11.98 -33.85 68.94
C LEU A 44 10.76 -32.92 68.82
N GLU A 45 9.99 -32.73 69.90
CA GLU A 45 8.85 -31.80 69.93
C GLU A 45 9.30 -30.36 69.69
N GLU A 46 10.39 -29.93 70.34
CA GLU A 46 11.00 -28.62 70.06
C GLU A 46 11.53 -28.51 68.62
N GLY A 47 12.14 -29.58 68.11
CA GLY A 47 12.59 -29.68 66.72
C GLY A 47 11.43 -29.48 65.75
N GLN A 48 10.30 -30.16 65.98
CA GLN A 48 9.07 -30.01 65.18
C GLN A 48 8.52 -28.58 65.25
N LYS A 49 8.46 -27.96 66.44
CA LYS A 49 8.02 -26.56 66.60
C LYS A 49 8.90 -25.59 65.81
N ARG A 50 10.22 -25.74 65.90
CA ARG A 50 11.18 -24.92 65.13
C ARG A 50 11.03 -25.12 63.63
N LEU A 51 10.76 -26.35 63.19
CA LEU A 51 10.57 -26.68 61.78
C LEU A 51 9.27 -26.08 61.24
N GLY A 52 8.18 -26.13 62.02
CA GLY A 52 6.92 -25.45 61.70
C GLY A 52 7.11 -23.93 61.55
N GLN A 53 7.78 -23.28 62.51
CA GLN A 53 8.08 -21.85 62.42
C GLN A 53 8.92 -21.49 61.18
N ARG A 54 9.89 -22.33 60.81
CA ARG A 54 10.67 -22.14 59.58
C ARG A 54 9.82 -22.30 58.33
N MET A 55 8.92 -23.29 58.29
CA MET A 55 8.01 -23.47 57.16
C MET A 55 7.08 -22.26 57.00
N ASP A 56 6.50 -21.75 58.08
CA ASP A 56 5.65 -20.56 58.04
C ASP A 56 6.41 -19.33 57.54
N ALA A 57 7.65 -19.15 57.99
CA ALA A 57 8.51 -18.05 57.54
C ALA A 57 8.85 -18.15 56.05
N VAL A 58 9.20 -19.35 55.58
CA VAL A 58 9.47 -19.61 54.17
C VAL A 58 8.22 -19.39 53.32
N GLN A 59 7.06 -19.84 53.78
CA GLN A 59 5.80 -19.63 53.08
C GLN A 59 5.48 -18.15 52.93
N LYS A 60 5.56 -17.36 54.02
CA LYS A 60 5.36 -15.91 53.97
C LYS A 60 6.35 -15.21 53.04
N GLN A 61 7.62 -15.60 53.06
CA GLN A 61 8.62 -15.03 52.16
C GLN A 61 8.30 -15.35 50.69
N LEU A 62 7.82 -16.56 50.40
CA LEU A 62 7.46 -16.97 49.06
C LEU A 62 6.23 -16.19 48.56
N GLU A 63 5.19 -16.05 49.39
CA GLU A 63 4.01 -15.23 49.11
C GLU A 63 4.40 -13.79 48.78
N GLN A 64 5.21 -13.14 49.62
CA GLN A 64 5.69 -11.78 49.37
C GLN A 64 6.48 -11.65 48.06
N ARG A 65 7.32 -12.66 47.73
CA ARG A 65 8.10 -12.66 46.50
C ARG A 65 7.20 -12.81 45.27
N MET A 66 6.17 -13.66 45.36
CA MET A 66 5.19 -13.85 44.29
C MET A 66 4.40 -12.56 44.05
N ASP A 67 3.92 -11.90 45.11
CA ASP A 67 3.22 -10.62 45.02
C ASP A 67 4.09 -9.52 44.38
N ALA A 68 5.35 -9.43 44.80
CA ALA A 68 6.30 -8.47 44.22
C ALA A 68 6.56 -8.76 42.73
N MET A 69 6.71 -10.04 42.37
CA MET A 69 6.91 -10.46 40.99
C MET A 69 5.67 -10.16 40.12
N GLN A 70 4.48 -10.39 40.66
CA GLN A 70 3.22 -10.09 39.97
C GLN A 70 3.08 -8.59 39.72
N LYS A 71 3.30 -7.74 40.72
CA LYS A 71 3.28 -6.28 40.57
C LYS A 71 4.30 -5.78 39.54
N GLN A 72 5.51 -6.35 39.56
CA GLN A 72 6.53 -6.00 38.57
C GLN A 72 6.12 -6.40 37.15
N LEU A 73 5.45 -7.55 37.00
CA LEU A 73 4.95 -8.00 35.70
C LEU A 73 3.84 -7.08 35.19
N GLU A 74 2.87 -6.73 36.04
CA GLU A 74 1.78 -5.79 35.72
C GLU A 74 2.35 -4.44 35.26
N GLN A 75 3.27 -3.85 36.03
CA GLN A 75 3.93 -2.59 35.65
C GLN A 75 4.67 -2.66 34.31
N ARG A 76 5.32 -3.78 34.02
CA ARG A 76 6.02 -3.98 32.74
C ARG A 76 5.03 -4.09 31.58
N MET A 77 3.90 -4.75 31.78
CA MET A 77 2.86 -4.87 30.76
C MET A 77 2.21 -3.51 30.49
N ASP A 78 1.89 -2.74 31.53
CA ASP A 78 1.34 -1.38 31.39
C ASP A 78 2.31 -0.46 30.65
N ALA A 79 3.60 -0.49 31.01
CA ALA A 79 4.63 0.30 30.32
C ALA A 79 4.79 -0.11 28.85
N MET A 80 4.71 -1.42 28.56
CA MET A 80 4.76 -1.93 27.19
C MET A 80 3.56 -1.47 26.37
N GLN A 81 2.36 -1.50 26.96
CA GLN A 81 1.13 -1.04 26.32
C GLN A 81 1.17 0.46 26.02
N ALA A 82 1.59 1.28 27.00
CA ALA A 82 1.76 2.72 26.81
C ALA A 82 2.77 3.05 25.70
N HIS A 83 3.91 2.35 25.67
CA HIS A 83 4.91 2.52 24.62
C HIS A 83 4.37 2.12 23.23
N PHE A 84 3.58 1.05 23.15
CA PHE A 84 2.95 0.62 21.90
C PHE A 84 1.94 1.67 21.40
N GLU A 85 1.10 2.19 22.29
CA GLU A 85 0.12 3.23 21.98
C GLU A 85 0.79 4.52 21.50
N GLN A 86 1.84 4.98 22.18
CA GLN A 86 2.63 6.13 21.75
C GLN A 86 3.24 5.92 20.35
N ARG A 87 3.76 4.73 20.06
CA ARG A 87 4.34 4.41 18.75
C ARG A 87 3.27 4.38 17.64
N MET A 88 2.09 3.86 17.95
CA MET A 88 0.96 3.85 17.00
C MET A 88 0.48 5.27 16.69
N GLU A 89 0.39 6.14 17.70
CA GLU A 89 0.01 7.54 17.52
C GLU A 89 1.06 8.31 16.69
N ALA A 90 2.35 8.10 16.97
CA ALA A 90 3.43 8.66 16.17
C ALA A 90 3.39 8.18 14.71
N MET A 91 3.07 6.90 14.48
CA MET A 91 2.92 6.38 13.12
C MET A 91 1.69 6.97 12.40
N ARG A 92 0.59 7.16 13.13
CA ARG A 92 -0.65 7.75 12.60
C ARG A 92 -0.45 9.19 12.18
N SER A 93 0.14 10.01 13.05
CA SER A 93 0.48 11.41 12.76
C SER A 93 1.46 11.56 11.59
N HIS A 94 2.50 10.72 11.51
CA HIS A 94 3.41 10.74 10.37
C HIS A 94 2.70 10.37 9.06
N PHE A 95 1.80 9.38 9.09
CA PHE A 95 1.02 9.02 7.91
C PHE A 95 0.07 10.15 7.47
N GLU A 96 -0.62 10.77 8.43
CA GLU A 96 -1.50 11.92 8.17
C GLU A 96 -0.72 13.09 7.56
N GLN A 97 0.43 13.44 8.13
CA GLN A 97 1.29 14.49 7.59
C GLN A 97 1.72 14.19 6.14
N ARG A 98 2.11 12.94 5.85
CA ARG A 98 2.49 12.52 4.50
C ARG A 98 1.31 12.60 3.53
N MET A 99 0.12 12.17 3.95
CA MET A 99 -1.11 12.26 3.15
C MET A 99 -1.49 13.71 2.85
N ASN A 100 -1.46 14.58 3.86
CA ASN A 100 -1.73 16.02 3.69
C ASN A 100 -0.72 16.65 2.73
N THR A 101 0.56 16.27 2.82
CA THR A 101 1.60 16.74 1.90
C THR A 101 1.34 16.27 0.47
N MET A 102 1.02 14.98 0.25
CA MET A 102 0.67 14.47 -1.08
C MET A 102 -0.59 15.14 -1.64
N GLN A 103 -1.59 15.35 -0.81
CA GLN A 103 -2.82 16.03 -1.20
C GLN A 103 -2.54 17.46 -1.64
N SER A 104 -1.76 18.22 -0.86
CA SER A 104 -1.40 19.60 -1.22
C SER A 104 -0.60 19.69 -2.53
N HIS A 105 0.32 18.75 -2.77
CA HIS A 105 1.06 18.69 -4.04
C HIS A 105 0.14 18.35 -5.22
N PHE A 106 -0.85 17.49 -5.01
CA PHE A 106 -1.81 17.15 -6.04
C PHE A 106 -2.73 18.34 -6.35
N GLU A 107 -3.25 19.02 -5.33
CA GLU A 107 -4.06 20.23 -5.48
C GLU A 107 -3.29 21.33 -6.23
N GLN A 108 -2.04 21.60 -5.86
CA GLN A 108 -1.20 22.58 -6.57
C GLN A 108 -0.99 22.23 -8.05
N ARG A 109 -0.74 20.95 -8.36
CA ARG A 109 -0.57 20.49 -9.75
C ARG A 109 -1.87 20.61 -10.54
N MET A 110 -2.99 20.22 -9.93
CA MET A 110 -4.31 20.33 -10.54
C MET A 110 -4.68 21.79 -10.81
N GLU A 111 -4.41 22.68 -9.86
CA GLU A 111 -4.64 24.12 -10.03
C GLU A 111 -3.76 24.71 -11.14
N ALA A 112 -2.47 24.37 -11.17
CA ALA A 112 -1.56 24.79 -12.24
C ALA A 112 -2.02 24.28 -13.61
N GLN A 113 -2.42 23.01 -13.70
CA GLN A 113 -2.94 22.42 -14.93
C GLN A 113 -4.26 23.08 -15.36
N TRP A 114 -5.17 23.32 -14.41
CA TRP A 114 -6.44 23.99 -14.65
C TRP A 114 -6.25 25.41 -15.17
N ASN A 115 -5.36 26.18 -14.55
CA ASN A 115 -5.02 27.53 -14.99
C ASN A 115 -4.41 27.53 -16.39
N LEU A 116 -3.50 26.59 -16.70
CA LEU A 116 -2.96 26.42 -18.05
C LEU A 116 -4.07 26.10 -19.06
N THR A 117 -4.96 25.16 -18.74
CA THR A 117 -6.09 24.80 -19.60
C THR A 117 -7.00 26.01 -19.85
N LEU A 118 -7.31 26.81 -18.82
CA LEU A 118 -8.10 28.03 -18.97
C LEU A 118 -7.43 29.05 -19.89
N VAL A 119 -6.12 29.27 -19.75
CA VAL A 119 -5.36 30.18 -20.65
C VAL A 119 -5.36 29.66 -22.08
N MET A 120 -5.18 28.36 -22.30
CA MET A 120 -5.24 27.77 -23.64
C MET A 120 -6.63 27.95 -24.27
N ILE A 121 -7.71 27.70 -23.51
CA ILE A 121 -9.08 27.89 -23.97
C ILE A 121 -9.34 29.37 -24.31
N ALA A 122 -8.96 30.29 -23.43
CA ALA A 122 -9.09 31.73 -23.67
C ALA A 122 -8.29 32.18 -24.91
N GLY A 123 -7.09 31.63 -25.12
CA GLY A 123 -6.28 31.85 -26.32
C GLY A 123 -6.97 31.38 -27.59
N ILE A 124 -7.56 30.18 -27.59
CA ILE A 124 -8.32 29.64 -28.73
C ILE A 124 -9.52 30.53 -29.05
N PHE A 125 -10.33 30.89 -28.04
CA PHE A 125 -11.46 31.80 -28.24
C PHE A 125 -11.03 33.18 -28.72
N GLY A 126 -9.91 33.70 -28.20
CA GLY A 126 -9.31 34.96 -28.66
C GLY A 126 -8.89 34.90 -30.13
N LEU A 127 -8.26 33.79 -30.57
CA LEU A 127 -7.89 33.58 -31.97
C LEU A 127 -9.11 33.46 -32.89
N ILE A 128 -10.13 32.70 -32.49
CA ILE A 128 -11.38 32.59 -33.26
C ILE A 128 -12.03 33.97 -33.39
N GLY A 129 -12.14 34.71 -32.29
CA GLY A 129 -12.65 36.08 -32.29
C GLY A 129 -11.85 37.00 -33.21
N PHE A 130 -10.51 36.90 -33.17
CA PHE A 130 -9.60 37.66 -34.03
C PHE A 130 -9.78 37.33 -35.52
N VAL A 131 -9.87 36.04 -35.89
CA VAL A 131 -10.08 35.62 -37.29
C VAL A 131 -11.43 36.11 -37.82
N VAL A 132 -12.48 36.05 -37.01
CA VAL A 132 -13.81 36.57 -37.38
C VAL A 132 -13.78 38.10 -37.56
N TRP A 133 -13.04 38.80 -36.70
CA TRP A 133 -12.83 40.24 -36.80
C TRP A 133 -12.01 40.63 -38.04
N ASP A 134 -10.92 39.91 -38.32
CA ASP A 134 -10.05 40.12 -39.48
C ASP A 134 -10.82 39.92 -40.78
N ARG A 135 -11.59 38.83 -40.92
CA ARG A 135 -12.44 38.60 -42.09
C ARG A 135 -13.44 39.74 -42.32
N LYS A 136 -14.10 40.25 -41.27
CA LYS A 136 -15.02 41.40 -41.39
C LYS A 136 -14.30 42.70 -41.76
N THR A 137 -13.06 42.87 -41.35
CA THR A 137 -12.27 44.09 -41.61
C THR A 137 -11.62 44.06 -42.99
N ALA A 138 -11.12 42.90 -43.41
CA ALA A 138 -10.48 42.67 -44.71
C ALA A 138 -11.47 42.64 -45.89
N LEU A 139 -12.75 42.34 -45.65
CA LEU A 139 -13.78 42.37 -46.70
C LEU A 139 -14.23 43.79 -47.09
N LYS A 140 -14.03 44.80 -46.23
CA LYS A 140 -14.41 46.21 -46.53
C LYS A 140 -13.77 46.76 -47.82
N PRO A 141 -12.46 46.56 -48.10
CA PRO A 141 -11.88 46.97 -49.39
C PRO A 141 -12.25 46.06 -50.56
N LEU A 142 -12.55 44.78 -50.31
CA LEU A 142 -12.99 43.83 -51.34
C LEU A 142 -14.39 44.17 -51.87
N GLU A 143 -15.30 44.59 -50.99
CA GLU A 143 -16.66 45.02 -51.36
C GLU A 143 -16.63 46.17 -52.37
N ARG A 144 -15.70 47.13 -52.22
CA ARG A 144 -15.54 48.22 -53.20
C ARG A 144 -15.06 47.74 -54.57
N ARG A 145 -14.24 46.69 -54.62
CA ARG A 145 -13.76 46.10 -55.88
C ARG A 145 -14.85 45.27 -56.54
N PHE A 146 -15.58 44.48 -55.77
CA PHE A 146 -16.74 43.74 -56.25
C PHE A 146 -17.85 44.67 -56.74
N ALA A 147 -18.09 45.79 -56.07
CA ALA A 147 -19.05 46.80 -56.55
C ALA A 147 -18.64 47.38 -57.91
N ARG A 148 -17.35 47.61 -58.15
CA ARG A 148 -16.86 48.09 -59.45
C ARG A 148 -16.95 47.01 -60.54
N ILE A 149 -16.56 45.78 -60.22
CA ILE A 149 -16.66 44.65 -61.16
C ILE A 149 -18.12 44.36 -61.49
N ALA A 150 -19.02 44.38 -60.52
CA ALA A 150 -20.46 44.19 -60.72
C ALA A 150 -21.05 45.30 -61.61
N HIS A 151 -20.62 46.56 -61.40
CA HIS A 151 -21.09 47.68 -62.20
C HIS A 151 -20.56 47.64 -63.65
N GLU A 152 -19.31 47.23 -63.85
CA GLU A 152 -18.78 46.99 -65.21
C GLU A 152 -19.48 45.80 -65.88
N LEU A 153 -19.77 44.73 -65.15
CA LEU A 153 -20.53 43.59 -65.68
C LEU A 153 -21.95 44.01 -66.07
N GLU A 154 -22.63 44.79 -65.23
CA GLU A 154 -23.99 45.27 -65.49
C GLU A 154 -24.04 46.20 -66.70
N ARG A 155 -22.99 47.02 -66.89
CA ARG A 155 -22.81 47.87 -68.08
C ARG A 155 -22.52 47.05 -69.33
N ASP A 156 -21.64 46.04 -69.26
CA ASP A 156 -21.26 45.21 -70.41
C ASP A 156 -22.34 44.18 -70.80
N LEU A 157 -23.13 43.70 -69.83
CA LEU A 157 -24.32 42.86 -70.06
C LEU A 157 -25.50 43.65 -70.64
N ASP A 158 -25.41 44.99 -70.66
CA ASP A 158 -26.36 45.93 -71.25
C ASP A 158 -27.81 45.63 -70.85
N VAL A 159 -28.02 45.39 -69.55
CA VAL A 159 -29.28 44.89 -68.97
C VAL A 159 -30.42 45.93 -69.11
N ALA A 160 -30.09 47.19 -69.43
CA ALA A 160 -31.03 48.28 -69.64
C ALA A 160 -31.55 48.42 -71.09
N SER A 161 -31.30 47.44 -71.97
CA SER A 161 -31.86 47.44 -73.34
C SER A 161 -33.23 46.72 -73.39
N PRO A 162 -34.25 47.32 -74.04
CA PRO A 162 -35.60 46.75 -74.12
C PRO A 162 -35.69 45.42 -74.91
N GLU A 163 -34.63 44.97 -75.57
CA GLU A 163 -34.58 43.73 -76.36
C GLU A 163 -33.89 42.53 -75.66
N GLY A 164 -33.49 42.68 -74.39
CA GLY A 164 -32.91 41.60 -73.58
C GLY A 164 -31.38 41.48 -73.67
N SER A 165 -30.78 41.03 -72.56
CA SER A 165 -29.32 41.05 -72.31
C SER A 165 -28.50 40.32 -73.39
N ARG A 166 -27.28 40.79 -73.65
CA ARG A 166 -26.32 40.14 -74.58
C ARG A 166 -26.07 38.67 -74.24
N LEU A 167 -26.09 38.32 -72.95
CA LEU A 167 -26.01 36.92 -72.51
C LEU A 167 -27.24 36.12 -72.93
N THR A 168 -28.44 36.72 -72.88
CA THR A 168 -29.67 36.08 -73.37
C THR A 168 -29.57 35.83 -74.87
N ARG A 169 -28.98 36.75 -75.63
CA ARG A 169 -28.70 36.55 -77.07
C ARG A 169 -27.67 35.48 -77.34
N LEU A 170 -26.58 35.42 -76.56
CA LEU A 170 -25.56 34.37 -76.71
C LEU A 170 -26.09 33.00 -76.31
N ILE A 171 -26.92 32.92 -75.28
CA ILE A 171 -27.59 31.67 -74.89
C ILE A 171 -28.62 31.26 -75.94
N ALA A 172 -29.40 32.21 -76.50
CA ALA A 172 -30.34 31.93 -77.57
C ALA A 172 -29.63 31.46 -78.85
N ALA A 173 -28.56 32.14 -79.26
CA ALA A 173 -27.74 31.75 -80.41
C ALA A 173 -27.07 30.38 -80.16
N ALA A 174 -26.48 30.15 -78.99
CA ALA A 174 -25.89 28.86 -78.64
C ALA A 174 -26.95 27.74 -78.64
N ARG A 175 -28.18 28.04 -78.18
CA ARG A 175 -29.30 27.10 -78.20
C ARG A 175 -29.80 26.78 -79.61
N GLU A 176 -29.71 27.73 -80.54
CA GLU A 176 -30.11 27.56 -81.93
C GLU A 176 -29.09 26.73 -82.74
N PHE A 177 -27.79 26.82 -82.42
CA PHE A 177 -26.73 26.00 -83.04
C PHE A 177 -26.52 24.62 -82.40
N ALA A 178 -27.12 24.35 -81.23
CA ALA A 178 -26.89 23.12 -80.47
C ALA A 178 -27.68 21.84 -80.89
N PRO A 179 -28.73 21.82 -81.74
CA PRO A 179 -29.45 20.56 -81.93
C PRO A 179 -28.70 19.48 -82.72
N ASP A 180 -27.84 19.83 -83.68
CA ASP A 180 -27.50 18.89 -84.78
C ASP A 180 -26.02 18.51 -84.96
N ASP A 181 -25.07 19.01 -84.14
CA ASP A 181 -23.65 18.72 -84.37
C ASP A 181 -22.91 18.14 -83.14
N PRO A 182 -22.68 16.81 -83.08
CA PRO A 182 -21.96 16.16 -81.99
C PRO A 182 -20.48 16.55 -81.90
N GLN A 183 -19.89 17.16 -82.94
CA GLN A 183 -18.50 17.66 -82.89
C GLN A 183 -18.36 18.95 -82.08
N LEU A 184 -19.34 19.86 -82.18
CA LEU A 184 -19.33 21.13 -81.45
C LEU A 184 -19.45 20.96 -79.93
N ALA A 185 -20.25 19.99 -79.48
CA ALA A 185 -20.31 19.62 -78.07
C ALA A 185 -18.95 19.13 -77.55
N GLY A 186 -18.22 18.35 -78.36
CA GLY A 186 -16.87 17.88 -78.06
C GLY A 186 -15.86 19.03 -77.97
N ASP A 187 -15.92 19.98 -78.91
CA ASP A 187 -15.00 21.12 -78.95
C ASP A 187 -15.24 22.12 -77.81
N ILE A 188 -16.50 22.37 -77.45
CA ILE A 188 -16.85 23.21 -76.29
C ILE A 188 -16.37 22.56 -74.99
N MET A 189 -16.56 21.24 -74.86
CA MET A 189 -16.12 20.49 -73.68
C MET A 189 -14.58 20.44 -73.60
N ALA A 190 -13.89 20.27 -74.72
CA ALA A 190 -12.42 20.31 -74.80
C ALA A 190 -11.84 21.72 -74.60
N ALA A 191 -12.57 22.78 -74.97
CA ALA A 191 -12.18 24.16 -74.70
C ALA A 191 -12.36 24.53 -73.22
N LEU A 192 -13.45 24.08 -72.60
CA LEU A 192 -13.69 24.20 -71.16
C LEU A 192 -12.68 23.39 -70.34
N GLU A 193 -12.29 22.21 -70.81
CA GLU A 193 -11.26 21.38 -70.17
C GLU A 193 -9.87 22.05 -70.25
N ARG A 194 -9.50 22.61 -71.42
CA ARG A 194 -8.25 23.38 -71.57
C ARG A 194 -8.21 24.62 -70.68
N HIS A 195 -9.34 25.30 -70.49
CA HIS A 195 -9.38 26.49 -69.63
C HIS A 195 -9.55 26.19 -68.14
N SER A 196 -10.12 25.04 -67.75
CA SER A 196 -10.24 24.63 -66.34
C SER A 196 -8.96 23.99 -65.78
N LEU A 197 -8.12 23.39 -66.63
CA LEU A 197 -6.85 22.76 -66.21
C LEU A 197 -5.64 23.71 -66.18
N SER A 198 -5.82 25.01 -66.45
CA SER A 198 -4.76 26.02 -66.32
C SER A 198 -4.73 26.67 -64.92
N THR A 199 -4.95 25.89 -63.87
CA THR A 199 -4.37 26.18 -62.55
C THR A 199 -3.03 25.44 -62.44
N PRO A 200 -1.87 26.12 -62.54
CA PRO A 200 -0.59 25.46 -62.33
C PRO A 200 -0.39 25.25 -60.83
N SER A 201 -0.87 24.12 -60.32
CA SER A 201 -0.29 23.47 -59.15
C SER A 201 0.97 22.76 -59.59
N ALA A 202 2.15 23.33 -59.29
CA ALA A 202 3.37 22.62 -58.90
C ALA A 202 4.62 23.49 -59.12
N ARG A 203 5.08 24.14 -58.05
CA ARG A 203 6.50 24.32 -57.76
C ARG A 203 6.66 24.33 -56.25
N GLU A 204 6.66 23.13 -55.67
CA GLU A 204 7.34 22.88 -54.42
C GLU A 204 8.84 23.05 -54.67
N ALA A 205 9.41 24.03 -53.99
CA ALA A 205 10.82 24.13 -53.60
C ALA A 205 10.83 24.81 -52.23
#